data_AF-A0A9W8TL45-F1
#
_entry.id   AF-A0A9W8TL45-F1
#
_cell.length_a   1.000
_cell.length_b   1.000
_cell.length_c   1.000
_cell.angle_alpha   90.00
_cell.angle_beta   90.00
_cell.angle_gamma   90.00
#
_symmetry.space_group_name_H-M   'P 1'
#
loop_
_entity.id
_entity.type
_entity.pdbx_description
1 polymer ?
#
loop_
_entity_poly.entity_id
_entity_poly.type
_entity_poly.pdbx_seq_one_letter_code
_entity_poly.pdbx_strand_id
1 'polypeptide(L)'
;MARLTDSTQNTVSPLSGNTNLATDGQEDRQKSEFKVPKSILIIGSGVFGLSTALALTQRSEFPSNTPITIIDRSPDPDVFPARDASSIDSSRIIRADYADLAYAELAAEAQKHWRQNIEDPKSLGGEGRYNKSGLLLAAENGTDGATVRPDGHPTGLGSRAQIANGRTGAT
;
A
#
# COMPACT_ATOMS: atom_id res chain seq x y z
N MET A 1 -4.61 68.29 -42.42
CA MET A 1 -5.34 67.74 -43.59
C MET A 1 -6.59 67.04 -43.07
N ALA A 2 -7.73 67.37 -43.68
CA ALA A 2 -9.11 66.87 -43.49
C ALA A 2 -9.23 65.32 -43.41
N ARG A 3 -10.26 64.66 -42.85
CA ARG A 3 -11.69 65.02 -42.63
C ARG A 3 -12.37 64.02 -41.67
N LEU A 4 -13.42 64.49 -41.00
CA LEU A 4 -14.49 63.77 -40.27
C LEU A 4 -15.53 63.14 -41.23
N THR A 5 -16.23 62.09 -40.77
CA THR A 5 -17.72 61.83 -40.76
C THR A 5 -17.92 60.38 -40.30
N ASP A 6 -18.48 59.99 -39.14
CA ASP A 6 -19.77 60.19 -38.45
C ASP A 6 -20.94 59.25 -38.86
N SER A 7 -21.42 58.54 -37.82
CA SER A 7 -22.74 57.98 -37.48
C SER A 7 -23.65 57.27 -38.51
N THR A 8 -24.12 56.05 -38.17
CA THR A 8 -25.56 55.81 -37.83
C THR A 8 -25.81 54.38 -37.30
N GLN A 9 -26.66 54.29 -36.29
CA GLN A 9 -27.11 53.08 -35.59
C GLN A 9 -28.17 52.30 -36.39
N ASN A 10 -28.30 51.00 -36.15
CA ASN A 10 -29.61 50.35 -36.23
C ASN A 10 -29.71 49.12 -35.31
N THR A 11 -30.80 49.07 -34.54
CA THR A 11 -31.19 48.06 -33.54
C THR A 11 -32.18 47.06 -34.13
N VAL A 12 -32.08 45.76 -33.80
CA VAL A 12 -33.21 44.80 -33.69
C VAL A 12 -32.73 43.49 -33.02
N SER A 13 -33.50 42.99 -32.05
CA SER A 13 -33.49 41.60 -31.51
C SER A 13 -34.92 41.03 -31.71
N PRO A 14 -35.28 39.76 -31.40
CA PRO A 14 -34.57 38.46 -31.28
C PRO A 14 -35.28 37.32 -32.09
N LEU A 15 -34.86 36.04 -31.95
CA LEU A 15 -35.63 34.76 -31.96
C LEU A 15 -34.74 33.59 -32.42
N SER A 16 -34.37 32.67 -31.52
CA SER A 16 -35.04 31.39 -31.22
C SER A 16 -34.47 30.23 -32.03
N GLY A 17 -33.73 29.37 -31.33
CA GLY A 17 -33.14 28.15 -31.86
C GLY A 17 -32.45 27.37 -30.74
N ASN A 18 -33.18 27.06 -29.67
CA ASN A 18 -32.75 26.12 -28.65
C ASN A 18 -32.70 24.72 -29.27
N THR A 19 -31.52 24.11 -29.36
CA THR A 19 -31.40 22.66 -29.35
C THR A 19 -30.71 22.25 -28.06
N ASN A 20 -31.52 22.10 -27.01
CA ASN A 20 -31.13 21.31 -25.85
C ASN A 20 -31.01 19.86 -26.33
N LEU A 21 -29.81 19.46 -26.74
CA LEU A 21 -29.47 18.05 -26.73
C LEU A 21 -29.12 17.73 -25.28
N ALA A 22 -30.04 17.03 -24.61
CA ALA A 22 -29.85 16.57 -23.25
C ALA A 22 -28.62 15.64 -23.20
N THR A 23 -27.47 16.19 -22.87
CA THR A 23 -26.35 15.42 -22.37
C THR A 23 -26.57 15.25 -20.89
N ASP A 24 -26.93 14.02 -20.57
CA ASP A 24 -26.96 13.37 -19.26
C ASP A 24 -25.99 14.02 -18.26
N GLY A 25 -26.44 14.16 -17.01
CA GLY A 25 -25.73 14.84 -15.94
C GLY A 25 -24.31 14.30 -15.72
N GLN A 26 -23.33 14.88 -16.41
CA GLN A 26 -21.94 14.81 -16.02
C GLN A 26 -21.79 15.76 -14.84
N GLU A 27 -21.98 15.23 -13.64
CA GLU A 27 -21.39 15.83 -12.45
C GLU A 27 -19.90 15.97 -12.71
N ASP A 28 -19.53 17.21 -12.98
CA ASP A 28 -18.18 17.68 -13.21
C ASP A 28 -17.39 17.37 -11.93
N ARG A 29 -16.76 16.18 -11.88
CA ARG A 29 -15.80 15.82 -10.83
C ARG A 29 -14.62 16.76 -10.97
N GLN A 30 -14.74 17.96 -10.41
CA GLN A 30 -13.64 18.88 -10.21
C GLN A 30 -12.56 18.11 -9.45
N LYS A 31 -11.48 17.75 -10.15
CA LYS A 31 -10.24 17.30 -9.52
C LYS A 31 -9.73 18.46 -8.69
N SER A 32 -10.03 18.45 -7.39
CA SER A 32 -9.42 19.37 -6.46
C SER A 32 -7.91 19.18 -6.52
N GLU A 33 -7.17 20.26 -6.80
CA GLU A 33 -5.72 20.26 -6.73
C GLU A 33 -5.27 19.81 -5.34
N PHE A 34 -4.31 18.89 -5.29
CA PHE A 34 -3.77 18.40 -4.03
C PHE A 34 -3.00 19.53 -3.34
N LYS A 35 -3.48 19.96 -2.18
CA LYS A 35 -2.80 20.94 -1.33
C LYS A 35 -2.24 20.25 -0.09
N VAL A 36 -0.95 20.44 0.14
CA VAL A 36 -0.26 19.86 1.29
C VAL A 36 -0.88 20.40 2.60
N PRO A 37 -1.17 19.52 3.58
CA PRO A 37 -1.67 19.94 4.88
C PRO A 37 -0.68 20.83 5.63
N LYS A 38 -1.18 21.71 6.50
CA LYS A 38 -0.33 22.52 7.40
C LYS A 38 0.30 21.70 8.52
N SER A 39 -0.28 20.54 8.86
CA SER A 39 0.18 19.61 9.87
C SER A 39 -0.43 18.23 9.62
N ILE A 40 0.19 17.18 10.15
CA ILE A 40 -0.26 15.80 10.02
C ILE A 40 -0.32 15.17 11.41
N LEU A 41 -1.45 14.55 11.75
CA LEU A 41 -1.63 13.75 12.95
C LEU A 41 -1.74 12.27 12.55
N ILE A 42 -0.89 11.43 13.13
CA ILE A 42 -0.91 9.97 12.97
C ILE A 42 -1.35 9.36 14.29
N ILE A 43 -2.38 8.52 14.26
CA ILE A 43 -2.88 7.81 15.43
C ILE A 43 -2.37 6.37 15.39
N GLY A 44 -1.56 6.00 16.38
CA GLY A 44 -0.83 4.74 16.49
C GLY A 44 0.63 4.88 16.06
N SER A 45 1.55 4.52 16.95
CA SER A 45 3.00 4.50 16.75
C SER A 45 3.55 3.08 16.52
N GLY A 46 2.72 2.17 16.01
CA GLY A 46 3.14 0.85 15.55
C GLY A 46 3.86 0.89 14.20
N VAL A 47 4.12 -0.28 13.61
CA VAL A 47 4.85 -0.40 12.32
C VAL A 47 4.25 0.46 11.20
N PHE A 48 2.93 0.52 11.06
CA PHE A 48 2.30 1.32 10.01
C PHE A 48 2.35 2.82 10.29
N GLY A 49 2.16 3.24 11.53
CA GLY A 49 2.22 4.66 11.88
C GLY A 49 3.62 5.24 11.69
N LEU A 50 4.64 4.55 12.20
CA LEU A 50 6.03 4.99 12.07
C LEU A 50 6.54 4.91 10.63
N SER A 51 6.21 3.84 9.90
CA SER A 51 6.58 3.75 8.48
C SER A 51 5.87 4.81 7.63
N THR A 52 4.63 5.15 7.94
CA THR A 52 3.92 6.26 7.30
C THR A 52 4.61 7.58 7.59
N ALA A 53 4.96 7.86 8.84
CA ALA A 53 5.70 9.07 9.21
C ALA A 53 7.03 9.18 8.46
N LEU A 54 7.81 8.09 8.41
CA LEU A 54 9.07 8.04 7.68
C LEU A 54 8.87 8.22 6.16
N ALA A 55 7.86 7.59 5.58
CA ALA A 55 7.56 7.75 4.16
C ALA A 55 7.14 9.19 3.81
N LEU A 56 6.43 9.87 4.70
CA LEU A 56 6.06 11.27 4.53
C LEU A 56 7.28 12.21 4.57
N THR A 57 8.26 11.96 5.44
CA THR A 57 9.47 12.80 5.53
C THR A 57 10.40 12.65 4.33
N GLN A 58 10.26 11.57 3.57
CA GLN A 58 11.07 11.29 2.36
C GLN A 58 10.45 11.84 1.08
N ARG A 59 9.19 12.31 1.12
CA ARG A 59 8.46 12.82 -0.05
C ARG A 59 8.72 14.30 -0.24
N SER A 60 9.08 14.70 -1.45
CA SER A 60 9.37 16.10 -1.79
C SER A 60 8.13 17.00 -1.74
N GLU A 61 6.95 16.39 -1.88
CA GLU A 61 5.66 17.08 -1.78
C GLU A 61 5.35 17.54 -0.36
N PHE A 62 6.00 16.98 0.67
CA PHE A 62 5.80 17.39 2.06
C PHE A 62 6.99 18.26 2.50
N PRO A 63 6.80 19.58 2.65
CA PRO A 63 7.84 20.46 3.13
C PRO A 63 8.38 20.01 4.49
N SER A 64 9.68 20.19 4.71
CA SER A 64 10.36 19.85 5.98
C SER A 64 9.79 20.58 7.20
N ASN A 65 9.06 21.68 6.99
CA ASN A 65 8.38 22.42 8.04
C ASN A 65 6.94 21.96 8.31
N THR A 66 6.46 20.88 7.67
CA THR A 66 5.15 20.28 7.96
C THR A 66 5.28 19.42 9.21
N PRO A 67 4.75 19.83 10.37
CA PRO A 67 4.85 19.04 11.58
C PRO A 67 4.06 17.74 11.44
N ILE A 68 4.70 16.63 11.79
CA ILE A 68 4.09 15.30 11.90
C ILE A 68 4.04 14.95 13.39
N THR A 69 2.84 14.86 13.93
CA THR A 69 2.59 14.43 15.32
C THR A 69 2.09 13.00 15.31
N ILE A 70 2.72 12.12 16.09
CA ILE A 70 2.30 10.74 16.26
C ILE A 70 1.82 10.59 17.71
N ILE A 71 0.65 10.01 17.89
CA ILE A 71 0.09 9.70 19.22
C ILE A 71 -0.12 8.19 19.36
N ASP A 72 0.10 7.65 20.55
CA ASP A 72 -0.15 6.24 20.86
C ASP A 72 -0.72 6.12 22.29
N ARG A 73 -1.36 4.99 22.58
CA ARG A 73 -2.01 4.67 23.86
C ARG A 73 -1.04 4.17 24.94
N SER A 74 0.25 4.45 24.80
CA SER A 74 1.24 3.93 25.75
C SER A 74 0.90 4.37 27.18
N PRO A 75 0.95 3.47 28.17
CA PRO A 75 0.46 3.77 29.52
C PRO A 75 1.27 4.85 30.23
N ASP A 76 2.55 5.03 29.88
CA ASP A 76 3.46 6.01 30.47
C ASP A 76 4.26 6.72 29.38
N PRO A 77 4.66 7.99 29.56
CA PRO A 77 5.40 8.77 28.57
C PRO A 77 6.79 8.19 28.23
N ASP A 78 7.40 7.45 29.15
CA ASP A 78 8.71 6.82 28.95
C ASP A 78 8.61 5.38 28.40
N VAL A 79 7.39 4.86 28.26
CA VAL A 79 7.17 3.52 27.70
C VAL A 79 6.94 3.68 26.21
N PHE A 80 7.90 3.26 25.41
CA PHE A 80 7.75 3.16 23.97
C PHE A 80 8.50 1.92 23.46
N PRO A 81 7.90 1.10 22.59
CA PRO A 81 6.53 1.20 22.04
C PRO A 81 5.43 0.77 23.03
N ALA A 82 4.15 0.97 22.67
CA ALA A 82 3.03 0.48 23.48
C ALA A 82 3.12 -1.05 23.65
N ARG A 83 3.04 -1.54 24.89
CA ARG A 83 3.34 -2.95 25.25
C ARG A 83 2.44 -3.97 24.57
N ASP A 84 1.20 -3.59 24.28
CA ASP A 84 0.19 -4.42 23.63
C ASP A 84 0.07 -4.13 22.13
N ALA A 85 1.01 -3.37 21.56
CA ALA A 85 1.07 -3.17 20.12
C ALA A 85 1.47 -4.48 19.44
N SER A 86 0.79 -4.81 18.35
CA SER A 86 1.14 -5.98 17.54
C SER A 86 2.55 -5.93 16.96
N SER A 87 3.23 -4.78 17.01
CA SER A 87 4.62 -4.62 16.59
C SER A 87 5.65 -5.00 17.66
N ILE A 88 5.23 -5.16 18.93
CA ILE A 88 6.06 -5.72 20.00
C ILE A 88 6.03 -7.24 19.87
N ASP A 89 7.09 -7.79 19.29
CA ASP A 89 7.24 -9.23 19.16
C ASP A 89 8.72 -9.61 19.17
N SER A 90 9.02 -10.84 19.59
CA SER A 90 10.33 -11.43 19.44
C SER A 90 10.58 -11.91 18.01
N SER A 91 9.53 -12.30 17.26
CA SER A 91 9.66 -12.79 15.90
C SER A 91 8.41 -12.57 15.05
N ARG A 92 8.61 -12.40 13.74
CA ARG A 92 7.53 -12.32 12.74
C ARG A 92 7.93 -13.03 11.45
N ILE A 93 6.94 -13.59 10.77
CA ILE A 93 7.13 -14.28 9.48
C ILE A 93 7.04 -13.26 8.35
N ILE A 94 8.03 -13.28 7.45
CA ILE A 94 8.05 -12.47 6.22
C ILE A 94 7.96 -13.42 5.03
N ARG A 95 6.81 -13.44 4.35
CA ARG A 95 6.53 -14.32 3.20
C ARG A 95 5.74 -13.57 2.13
N ALA A 96 5.82 -14.03 0.88
CA ALA A 96 5.17 -13.37 -0.26
C ALA A 96 4.17 -14.27 -1.01
N ASP A 97 4.07 -15.53 -0.64
CA ASP A 97 3.16 -16.53 -1.21
C ASP A 97 1.75 -16.41 -0.61
N TYR A 98 1.07 -15.32 -0.95
CA TYR A 98 -0.36 -15.10 -0.66
C TYR A 98 -1.23 -15.51 -1.85
N ALA A 99 -2.47 -15.92 -1.58
CA ALA A 99 -3.43 -16.29 -2.63
C ALA A 99 -3.96 -15.06 -3.39
N ASP A 100 -4.10 -13.93 -2.70
CA ASP A 100 -4.47 -12.66 -3.31
C ASP A 100 -3.25 -12.02 -3.99
N LEU A 101 -3.41 -11.62 -5.25
CA LEU A 101 -2.31 -11.09 -6.07
C LEU A 101 -1.77 -9.76 -5.53
N ALA A 102 -2.64 -8.84 -5.10
CA ALA A 102 -2.20 -7.55 -4.59
C ALA A 102 -1.39 -7.72 -3.30
N TYR A 103 -1.79 -8.65 -2.43
CA TYR A 103 -1.02 -8.98 -1.23
C TYR A 103 0.30 -9.68 -1.56
N ALA A 104 0.32 -10.57 -2.54
CA ALA A 104 1.53 -11.27 -2.97
C ALA A 104 2.56 -10.29 -3.55
N GLU A 105 2.12 -9.36 -4.40
CA GLU A 105 2.97 -8.31 -4.99
C GLU A 105 3.54 -7.38 -3.90
N LEU A 106 2.70 -6.87 -3.02
CA LEU A 106 3.12 -6.03 -1.90
C LEU A 106 4.15 -6.73 -1.00
N ALA A 107 3.89 -7.99 -0.67
CA ALA A 107 4.78 -8.76 0.19
C ALA A 107 6.09 -9.14 -0.51
N ALA A 108 6.07 -9.38 -1.82
CA ALA A 108 7.26 -9.61 -2.64
C ALA A 108 8.14 -8.35 -2.71
N GLU A 109 7.52 -7.17 -2.82
CA GLU A 109 8.22 -5.89 -2.75
C GLU A 109 8.83 -5.67 -1.35
N ALA A 110 8.04 -5.84 -0.30
CA ALA A 110 8.53 -5.72 1.08
C ALA A 110 9.72 -6.65 1.36
N GLN A 111 9.70 -7.89 0.86
CA GLN A 111 10.82 -8.82 1.00
C GLN A 111 12.12 -8.30 0.38
N LYS A 112 12.07 -7.51 -0.69
CA LYS A 112 13.28 -6.91 -1.28
C LYS A 112 13.91 -5.95 -0.28
N HIS A 113 13.12 -5.09 0.35
CA HIS A 113 13.60 -4.14 1.35
C HIS A 113 14.16 -4.82 2.61
N TRP A 114 13.53 -5.90 3.08
CA TRP A 114 14.06 -6.68 4.21
C TRP A 114 15.42 -7.34 3.94
N ARG A 115 15.70 -7.67 2.68
CA ARG A 115 16.96 -8.30 2.25
C ARG A 115 18.03 -7.30 1.82
N GLN A 116 17.67 -6.03 1.63
CA GLN A 116 18.58 -5.00 1.16
C GLN A 116 19.56 -4.60 2.26
N ASN A 117 20.86 -4.58 1.92
CA ASN A 117 21.94 -4.04 2.74
C ASN A 117 21.93 -4.55 4.19
N ILE A 118 21.73 -5.86 4.41
CA ILE A 118 21.65 -6.45 5.76
C ILE A 118 22.89 -6.21 6.64
N GLU A 119 24.02 -5.85 6.05
CA GLU A 119 25.24 -5.45 6.76
C GLU A 119 25.18 -4.02 7.30
N ASP A 120 24.33 -3.16 6.74
CA ASP A 120 24.10 -1.79 7.23
C ASP A 120 23.15 -1.84 8.44
N PRO A 121 23.60 -1.36 9.62
CA PRO A 121 22.75 -1.29 10.81
C PRO A 121 21.49 -0.44 10.61
N LYS A 122 21.50 0.51 9.67
CA LYS A 122 20.34 1.36 9.39
C LYS A 122 19.34 0.74 8.42
N SER A 123 19.70 -0.35 7.74
CA SER A 123 18.76 -1.07 6.87
C SER A 123 17.65 -1.73 7.71
N LEU A 124 16.51 -2.05 7.10
CA LEU A 124 15.40 -2.71 7.81
C LEU A 124 15.78 -4.08 8.37
N GLY A 125 16.54 -4.87 7.60
CA GLY A 125 17.00 -6.20 7.98
C GLY A 125 18.33 -6.24 8.75
N GLY A 126 18.96 -5.08 8.99
CA GLY A 126 20.26 -4.96 9.64
C GLY A 126 20.30 -5.50 11.07
N GLU A 127 21.52 -5.66 11.59
CA GLU A 127 21.76 -6.10 12.98
C GLU A 127 21.06 -7.43 13.34
N GLY A 128 20.92 -8.33 12.36
CA GLY A 128 20.27 -9.63 12.57
C GLY A 128 18.75 -9.57 12.71
N ARG A 129 18.10 -8.42 12.45
CA ARG A 129 16.64 -8.30 12.46
C ARG A 129 15.95 -9.13 11.38
N TYR A 130 16.68 -9.49 10.31
CA TYR A 130 16.18 -10.39 9.27
C TYR A 130 16.96 -11.71 9.22
N ASN A 131 16.23 -12.83 9.22
CA ASN A 131 16.79 -14.16 8.99
C ASN A 131 16.03 -14.90 7.89
N LYS A 132 16.74 -15.42 6.88
CA LYS A 132 16.15 -16.22 5.79
C LYS A 132 16.11 -17.71 6.16
N SER A 133 15.27 -18.09 7.11
CA SER A 133 15.17 -19.48 7.58
C SER A 133 14.36 -20.41 6.65
N GLY A 134 13.64 -19.85 5.67
CA GLY A 134 12.66 -20.60 4.87
C GLY A 134 11.30 -20.66 5.57
N LEU A 135 10.30 -21.21 4.87
CA LEU A 135 8.93 -21.40 5.39
C LEU A 135 8.44 -22.79 4.98
N LEU A 136 7.96 -23.56 5.96
CA LEU A 136 7.27 -24.82 5.73
C LEU A 136 5.81 -24.65 6.10
N LEU A 137 4.92 -24.91 5.14
CA LEU A 137 3.49 -25.03 5.40
C LEU A 137 3.11 -26.49 5.26
N ALA A 138 2.48 -27.03 6.29
CA ALA A 138 1.98 -28.40 6.30
C ALA A 138 0.48 -28.36 6.58
N ALA A 139 -0.25 -29.22 5.89
CA ALA A 139 -1.68 -29.42 6.10
C ALA A 139 -1.96 -30.93 6.13
N GLU A 140 -2.88 -31.34 6.98
CA GLU A 140 -3.47 -32.67 6.92
C GLU A 140 -4.64 -32.66 5.93
N ASN A 141 -4.87 -33.78 5.24
CA ASN A 141 -6.02 -33.91 4.36
C ASN A 141 -7.30 -33.93 5.20
N GLY A 142 -7.98 -32.79 5.29
CA GLY A 142 -9.27 -32.62 5.93
C GLY A 142 -10.42 -32.42 4.93
N THR A 143 -11.65 -32.36 5.43
CA THR A 143 -12.86 -32.04 4.64
C THR A 143 -13.09 -30.54 4.47
N ASP A 144 -12.21 -29.69 5.00
CA ASP A 144 -12.31 -28.23 5.00
C ASP A 144 -11.83 -27.58 3.69
N GLY A 145 -11.34 -28.37 2.74
CA GLY A 145 -10.85 -27.91 1.45
C GLY A 145 -9.44 -27.31 1.49
N ALA A 146 -8.69 -27.46 2.58
CA ALA A 146 -7.34 -26.91 2.70
C ALA A 146 -6.35 -27.56 1.72
N THR A 147 -6.51 -28.84 1.42
CA THR A 147 -5.62 -29.61 0.52
C THR A 147 -6.23 -29.90 -0.84
N VAL A 148 -7.55 -29.78 -1.00
CA VAL A 148 -8.28 -30.06 -2.23
C VAL A 148 -9.33 -28.98 -2.44
N ARG A 149 -9.32 -28.35 -3.62
CA ARG A 149 -10.30 -27.35 -4.03
C ARG A 149 -11.68 -28.00 -4.24
N PRO A 150 -12.78 -27.23 -4.25
CA PRO A 150 -14.12 -27.75 -4.54
C PRO A 150 -14.25 -28.46 -5.90
N ASP A 151 -13.38 -28.16 -6.87
CA ASP A 151 -13.30 -28.79 -8.19
C ASP A 151 -12.54 -30.15 -8.19
N GLY A 152 -12.07 -30.61 -7.03
CA GLY A 152 -11.34 -31.87 -6.87
C GLY A 152 -9.83 -31.77 -7.15
N HIS A 153 -9.31 -30.62 -7.56
CA HIS A 153 -7.87 -30.44 -7.78
C HIS A 153 -7.13 -30.14 -6.46
N PRO A 154 -5.91 -30.67 -6.27
CA PRO A 154 -5.12 -30.36 -5.08
C PRO A 154 -4.79 -28.86 -5.02
N THR A 155 -4.81 -28.30 -3.82
CA THR A 155 -4.24 -26.98 -3.55
C THR A 155 -2.71 -27.08 -3.56
N GLY A 156 -2.01 -25.93 -3.47
CA GLY A 156 -0.55 -25.92 -3.27
C GLY A 156 -0.09 -26.62 -1.97
N LEU A 157 -1.01 -26.84 -1.02
CA LEU A 157 -0.78 -27.62 0.20
C LEU A 157 -1.05 -29.13 0.00
N GLY A 158 -1.92 -29.49 -0.95
CA GLY A 158 -2.23 -30.88 -1.28
C GLY A 158 -1.25 -31.52 -2.26
N SER A 159 -0.38 -30.74 -2.90
CA SER A 159 0.69 -31.27 -3.75
C SER A 159 1.74 -32.00 -2.89
N ARG A 160 1.86 -33.33 -3.09
CA ARG A 160 2.90 -34.14 -2.44
C ARG A 160 4.27 -33.65 -2.89
N ALA A 161 5.11 -33.21 -1.94
CA ALA A 161 6.52 -33.05 -2.21
C ALA A 161 7.10 -34.43 -2.58
N GLN A 162 7.52 -34.61 -3.84
CA GLN A 162 8.35 -35.75 -4.22
C GLN A 162 9.71 -35.55 -3.59
N ILE A 163 9.90 -36.11 -2.39
CA ILE A 163 11.23 -36.29 -1.85
C ILE A 163 11.87 -37.39 -2.69
N ALA A 164 12.77 -37.00 -3.58
CA ALA A 164 13.59 -37.92 -4.34
C ALA A 164 14.50 -38.68 -3.36
N ASN A 165 14.01 -39.80 -2.84
CA ASN A 165 14.85 -40.75 -2.12
C ASN A 165 15.78 -41.42 -3.13
N GLY A 166 16.90 -40.76 -3.40
CA GLY A 166 18.01 -41.34 -4.13
C GLY A 166 18.66 -42.45 -3.32
N ARG A 167 18.62 -43.67 -3.89
CA ARG A 167 19.37 -44.89 -3.55
C ARG A 167 18.87 -45.74 -2.37
N THR A 168 17.92 -46.62 -2.67
CA THR A 168 17.99 -48.02 -2.21
C THR A 168 18.80 -48.84 -3.21
N GLY A 169 19.61 -49.77 -2.68
CA GLY A 169 20.71 -50.42 -3.37
C GLY A 169 20.34 -51.34 -4.54
N ALA A 170 21.34 -51.60 -5.37
CA ALA A 170 21.42 -52.74 -6.26
C ALA A 170 22.66 -53.56 -5.86
N THR A 171 22.36 -54.79 -5.44
CA THR A 171 23.14 -56.05 -5.47
C THR A 171 24.65 -56.00 -5.62
#